data_AF-A0A7S3X9P7-F1
#
_entry.id   AF-A0A7S3X9P7-F1
#
_cell.length_a   1.000
_cell.length_b   1.000
_cell.length_c   1.000
_cell.angle_alpha   90.00
_cell.angle_beta   90.00
_cell.angle_gamma   90.00
#
_symmetry.space_group_name_H-M   'P 1'
#
loop_
_entity.id
_entity.type
_entity.pdbx_description
1 polymer ?
#
loop_
_entity_poly.entity_id
_entity_poly.type
_entity_poly.pdbx_seq_one_letter_code
_entity_poly.pdbx_strand_id
1 'polypeptide(L)'
;SNERQGIGFLSDPRRLNVALTRARYGLIVLGNPKVLCKTPLWNNFLLHFKHLELLVEGTLSDLRRSHFVIPRPRPSRRTPHTANHIVSAGSDFGAMGASS
;
A
#
# COMPACT_ATOMS: atom_id res chain seq x y z
N SER A 1 12.59 -15.19 8.70
CA SER A 1 11.11 -15.28 8.82
C SER A 1 10.66 -14.47 10.00
N ASN A 2 10.02 -13.31 9.80
CA ASN A 2 9.50 -12.51 10.92
C ASN A 2 7.98 -12.65 10.98
N GLU A 3 7.50 -13.22 12.09
CA GLU A 3 6.08 -13.47 12.33
C GLU A 3 5.29 -12.23 12.76
N ARG A 4 5.96 -11.11 13.12
CA ARG A 4 5.29 -9.89 13.62
C ARG A 4 5.75 -8.54 13.07
N GLN A 5 6.65 -8.49 12.09
CA GLN A 5 7.06 -7.21 11.52
C GLN A 5 6.35 -6.97 10.20
N GLY A 6 5.57 -5.89 10.14
CA GLY A 6 5.02 -5.40 8.88
C GLY A 6 6.13 -5.31 7.84
N ILE A 7 5.77 -5.50 6.57
CA ILE A 7 6.72 -5.47 5.46
C ILE A 7 7.54 -4.17 5.37
N GLY A 8 7.22 -3.16 6.20
CA GLY A 8 8.11 -2.08 6.62
C GLY A 8 8.59 -1.26 5.44
N PHE A 9 9.83 -1.52 5.03
CA PHE A 9 10.41 -0.98 3.80
C PHE A 9 9.52 -1.24 2.58
N LEU A 10 8.89 -2.41 2.45
CA LEU A 10 8.05 -2.72 1.30
C LEU A 10 6.62 -2.16 1.44
N SER A 11 6.16 -1.76 2.64
CA SER A 11 4.79 -1.19 2.77
C SER A 11 4.65 0.20 2.18
N ASP A 12 5.76 0.89 1.91
CA ASP A 12 5.74 2.20 1.28
C ASP A 12 5.42 2.09 -0.23
N PRO A 13 4.28 2.63 -0.69
CA PRO A 13 3.92 2.61 -2.11
C PRO A 13 4.94 3.30 -3.00
N ARG A 14 5.66 4.30 -2.49
CA ARG A 14 6.66 5.05 -3.27
C ARG A 14 7.82 4.16 -3.67
N ARG A 15 8.24 3.24 -2.80
CA ARG A 15 9.35 2.31 -3.08
C ARG A 15 8.97 1.29 -4.15
N LEU A 16 7.73 0.81 -4.12
CA LEU A 16 7.22 -0.05 -5.20
C LEU A 16 7.21 0.70 -6.54
N ASN A 17 6.68 1.92 -6.57
CA ASN A 17 6.63 2.72 -7.80
C ASN A 17 8.02 3.01 -8.37
N VAL A 18 9.00 3.32 -7.53
CA VAL A 18 10.40 3.52 -7.96
C VAL A 18 10.94 2.23 -8.58
N ALA A 19 10.74 1.08 -7.95
CA ALA A 19 11.19 -0.20 -8.48
C ALA A 19 10.55 -0.52 -9.85
N LEU A 20 9.24 -0.29 -10.00
CA LEU A 20 8.51 -0.51 -11.25
C LEU A 20 8.98 0.39 -12.38
N THR A 21 9.16 1.68 -12.11
CA THR A 21 9.51 2.69 -13.12
C THR A 21 10.99 2.74 -13.45
N ARG A 22 11.86 2.14 -12.62
CA ARG A 22 13.30 2.13 -12.85
C ARG A 22 13.80 0.95 -13.66
N ALA A 23 13.03 -0.14 -13.71
CA ALA A 23 13.33 -1.28 -14.57
C ALA A 23 13.28 -0.86 -16.05
N ARG A 24 14.41 -1.03 -16.76
CA ARG A 24 14.51 -0.70 -18.20
C ARG A 24 14.24 -1.89 -19.11
N TYR A 25 14.67 -3.08 -18.69
CA TYR A 25 14.64 -4.30 -19.52
C TYR A 25 13.89 -5.45 -18.85
N GLY A 26 13.89 -5.52 -17.52
CA GLY A 26 13.21 -6.57 -16.78
C GLY A 26 13.08 -6.24 -15.31
N LEU A 27 12.03 -6.79 -14.69
CA LEU A 27 11.75 -6.69 -13.26
C LEU A 27 11.51 -8.09 -12.72
N ILE A 28 12.32 -8.50 -11.75
CA ILE A 28 12.15 -9.77 -11.02
C ILE A 28 11.91 -9.42 -9.56
N VAL A 29 10.84 -9.95 -8.98
CA VAL A 29 10.48 -9.75 -7.57
C VAL A 29 10.66 -11.06 -6.82
N LEU A 30 11.60 -11.08 -5.88
CA LEU A 30 11.87 -12.22 -5.01
C LEU A 30 11.27 -11.97 -3.63
N GLY A 31 10.42 -12.88 -3.15
CA GLY A 31 9.83 -12.75 -1.82
C GLY A 31 8.78 -13.81 -1.47
N ASN A 32 8.38 -13.83 -0.20
CA ASN A 32 7.35 -14.74 0.28
C ASN A 32 5.94 -14.14 0.06
N PRO A 33 5.10 -14.72 -0.82
CA PRO A 33 3.80 -14.15 -1.14
C PRO A 33 2.84 -14.12 0.07
N LYS A 34 2.99 -15.03 1.05
CA LYS A 34 2.20 -15.01 2.31
C LYS A 34 2.41 -13.74 3.12
N VAL A 35 3.63 -13.19 3.09
CA VAL A 35 3.99 -11.99 3.84
C VAL A 35 3.61 -10.73 3.06
N LEU A 36 3.89 -10.71 1.74
CA LEU A 36 3.60 -9.58 0.88
C LEU A 36 2.08 -9.29 0.76
N CYS A 37 1.25 -10.34 0.66
CA CYS A 37 -0.20 -10.21 0.54
C CYS A 37 -0.89 -9.58 1.77
N LYS A 38 -0.17 -9.36 2.89
CA LYS A 38 -0.70 -8.68 4.08
C LYS A 38 -1.07 -7.22 3.80
N THR A 39 -0.44 -6.58 2.81
CA THR A 39 -0.77 -5.20 2.42
C THR A 39 -1.61 -5.17 1.15
N PRO A 40 -2.64 -4.29 1.06
CA PRO A 40 -3.52 -4.24 -0.11
C PRO A 40 -2.77 -3.97 -1.42
N LEU A 41 -1.74 -3.12 -1.39
CA LEU A 41 -0.94 -2.78 -2.56
C LEU A 41 -0.23 -4.01 -3.15
N TRP A 42 0.55 -4.71 -2.32
CA TRP A 42 1.26 -5.91 -2.75
C TRP A 42 0.33 -7.06 -3.10
N ASN A 43 -0.81 -7.17 -2.42
CA ASN A 43 -1.83 -8.15 -2.76
C ASN A 43 -2.35 -7.95 -4.18
N ASN A 44 -2.76 -6.73 -4.53
CA ASN A 44 -3.21 -6.39 -5.89
C ASN A 44 -2.09 -6.57 -6.93
N PHE A 45 -0.86 -6.19 -6.58
CA PHE A 45 0.30 -6.38 -7.45
C PHE A 45 0.56 -7.86 -7.76
N LEU A 46 0.56 -8.73 -6.74
CA LEU A 46 0.73 -10.17 -6.94
C LEU A 46 -0.45 -10.79 -7.69
N LEU A 47 -1.68 -10.32 -7.45
CA LEU A 47 -2.86 -10.76 -8.22
C LEU A 47 -2.72 -10.45 -9.70
N HIS A 48 -2.23 -9.26 -10.04
CA HIS A 48 -1.97 -8.88 -11.42
C HIS A 48 -0.95 -9.82 -12.08
N PHE A 49 0.18 -10.08 -11.42
CA PHE A 49 1.21 -11.00 -11.94
C PHE A 49 0.71 -12.45 -12.03
N LYS A 50 -0.14 -12.88 -11.10
CA LYS A 50 -0.77 -14.21 -11.15
C LYS A 50 -1.72 -14.33 -12.34
N HIS A 51 -2.52 -13.30 -12.64
CA HIS A 51 -3.40 -13.29 -13.80
C HIS A 51 -2.63 -13.34 -15.13
N LEU A 52 -1.45 -12.70 -15.16
CA LEU A 52 -0.52 -12.74 -16.30
C LEU A 52 0.33 -14.03 -16.36
N GLU A 53 0.08 -15.00 -15.46
CA GLU A 53 0.85 -16.24 -15.37
C GLU A 53 2.36 -16.06 -15.09
N LEU A 54 2.74 -14.91 -14.52
CA LEU A 54 4.13 -14.55 -14.20
C LEU A 54 4.54 -14.89 -12.75
N LEU A 55 3.59 -15.35 -11.93
CA LEU A 55 3.89 -15.79 -10.57
C LEU A 55 4.46 -17.22 -10.61
N VAL A 56 5.76 -17.35 -10.38
CA VAL A 56 6.49 -18.62 -10.45
C VAL A 56 7.14 -19.00 -9.12
N GLU A 57 7.39 -20.29 -8.95
CA GLU A 57 8.11 -20.88 -7.82
C GLU A 57 9.04 -22.00 -8.31
N GLY A 58 9.89 -22.52 -7.43
CA GLY A 58 10.85 -23.59 -7.76
C GLY A 58 12.28 -23.08 -7.77
N THR A 59 13.18 -23.90 -8.33
CA THR A 59 14.58 -23.52 -8.49
C THR A 59 14.76 -22.68 -9.75
N LEU A 60 15.86 -21.93 -9.85
CA LEU A 60 16.12 -21.11 -11.05
C LEU A 60 16.17 -21.95 -12.34
N SER A 61 16.61 -23.20 -12.24
CA SER A 61 16.68 -24.14 -13.36
C SER A 61 15.34 -24.79 -13.72
N ASP A 62 14.35 -24.75 -12.82
CA ASP A 62 13.03 -25.37 -12.98
C ASP A 62 11.96 -24.49 -12.33
N LEU A 63 11.70 -23.35 -12.97
CA LEU A 63 10.65 -22.43 -12.55
C LEU A 63 9.31 -22.89 -13.12
N ARG A 64 8.35 -23.11 -12.22
CA ARG A 64 6.99 -23.50 -12.54
C ARG A 64 6.00 -22.45 -12.07
N ARG A 65 4.82 -22.39 -12.68
CA ARG A 65 3.74 -21.51 -12.22
C ARG A 65 3.37 -21.83 -10.78
N SER A 66 3.28 -20.81 -9.94
CA SER A 66 2.93 -20.98 -8.54
C SER A 66 1.42 -21.17 -8.39
N HIS A 67 1.04 -22.24 -7.69
CA HIS A 67 -0.35 -22.50 -7.32
C HIS A 67 -0.81 -21.69 -6.10
N PHE A 68 0.02 -20.79 -5.58
CA PHE A 68 -0.29 -19.98 -4.40
C PHE A 68 -1.62 -19.23 -4.57
N VAL A 69 -2.58 -19.49 -3.68
CA VAL A 69 -3.87 -18.79 -3.66
C VAL A 69 -3.68 -17.45 -2.96
N ILE A 70 -3.76 -16.37 -3.72
CA ILE A 70 -3.68 -15.02 -3.17
C ILE A 70 -5.02 -14.70 -2.49
N PRO A 71 -5.02 -14.37 -1.18
CA PRO A 71 -6.24 -14.04 -0.46
C PRO A 71 -6.86 -12.74 -1.00
N ARG A 72 -8.18 -12.58 -0.86
CA ARG A 72 -8.88 -11.37 -1.31
C ARG A 72 -8.26 -10.11 -0.66
N PRO A 73 -8.00 -9.04 -1.45
CA PRO A 73 -7.43 -7.82 -0.91
C PRO A 73 -8.39 -7.20 0.09
N ARG A 74 -7.90 -6.92 1.30
CA ARG A 74 -8.66 -6.11 2.26
C ARG A 74 -8.68 -4.66 1.74
N PRO A 75 -9.82 -3.97 1.76
CA PRO A 75 -9.88 -2.58 1.32
C PRO A 75 -8.87 -1.76 2.13
N SER A 76 -8.07 -0.95 1.42
CA SER A 76 -7.16 0.00 2.05
C SER A 76 -8.03 0.98 2.83
N ARG A 77 -8.00 0.88 4.15
CA ARG A 77 -8.62 1.86 5.04
C ARG A 77 -7.85 3.17 4.87
N ARG A 78 -8.26 3.98 3.88
CA ARG A 78 -7.86 5.38 3.79
C ARG A 78 -8.28 6.01 5.12
N THR A 79 -7.31 6.40 5.94
CA THR A 79 -7.58 7.30 7.06
C THR A 79 -8.12 8.59 6.45
N PRO A 80 -9.34 9.03 6.80
CA PRO A 80 -9.78 10.36 6.45
C PRO A 80 -8.88 11.34 7.21
N HIS A 81 -7.93 11.99 6.53
CA HIS A 81 -7.06 13.00 7.16
C HIS A 81 -7.72 14.40 7.14
N THR A 82 -9.02 14.50 6.89
CA THR A 82 -9.75 15.76 6.86
C THR A 82 -11.15 15.58 7.44
N ALA A 83 -11.22 15.42 8.75
CA ALA A 83 -12.45 15.62 9.53
C ALA A 83 -12.03 16.09 10.92
N ASN A 84 -11.57 17.34 11.02
CA ASN A 84 -11.51 18.16 12.25
C ASN A 84 -10.75 19.47 11.96
N HIS A 85 -11.33 20.42 11.21
CA HIS A 85 -11.01 21.85 11.37
C HIS A 85 -11.94 22.84 10.65
N ILE A 86 -13.27 22.70 10.73
CA ILE A 86 -14.18 23.82 10.40
C ILE A 86 -15.36 23.81 11.36
N VAL A 87 -15.14 24.29 12.59
CA VAL A 87 -16.19 24.94 13.41
C VAL A 87 -15.48 25.81 14.47
N SER A 88 -15.93 27.05 14.58
CA SER A 88 -15.54 28.08 15.55
C SER A 88 -14.39 29.02 15.16
N ALA A 89 -14.66 29.90 14.19
CA ALA A 89 -14.10 31.25 14.16
C ALA A 89 -15.19 32.16 13.58
N GLY A 90 -16.08 32.67 14.43
CA GLY A 90 -17.21 33.46 13.98
C GLY A 90 -17.99 34.08 15.13
N SER A 91 -17.35 34.94 15.90
CA SER A 91 -18.02 35.94 16.73
C SER A 91 -17.00 36.94 17.27
N ASP A 92 -16.63 37.89 16.43
CA ASP A 92 -16.17 39.21 16.88
C ASP A 92 -16.50 40.23 15.79
N PHE A 93 -17.51 41.07 16.02
CA PHE A 93 -17.57 42.46 15.55
C PHE A 93 -18.79 43.19 16.16
N GLY A 94 -18.50 44.15 17.04
CA GLY A 94 -19.24 45.42 17.09
C GLY A 94 -20.16 45.66 18.28
N ALA A 95 -19.68 46.40 19.29
CA ALA A 95 -20.23 47.70 19.66
C ALA A 95 -19.33 48.39 20.69
N MET A 96 -18.85 49.57 20.27
CA MET A 96 -18.06 50.53 21.05
C MET A 96 -18.93 51.18 22.14
N GLY A 97 -18.29 51.69 23.19
CA GLY A 97 -18.94 52.02 24.46
C GLY A 97 -19.70 53.35 24.54
N ALA A 98 -20.16 53.65 25.76
CA ALA A 98 -20.35 55.00 26.28
C ALA A 98 -20.45 54.91 27.81
N SER A 99 -19.57 55.64 28.47
CA SER A 99 -19.58 55.94 29.90
C SER A 99 -20.75 56.87 30.25
N SER A 100 -21.36 56.67 31.42
CA SER A 100 -21.61 57.64 32.49
C SER A 100 -22.46 57.01 33.58
#